data_AF-A0A4Q3CNC3-F1
#
_entry.id   AF-A0A4Q3CNC3-F1
#
_cell.length_a   1.000
_cell.length_b   1.000
_cell.length_c   1.000
_cell.angle_alpha   90.00
_cell.angle_beta   90.00
_cell.angle_gamma   90.00
#
_symmetry.space_group_name_H-M   'P 1'
#
loop_
_entity.id
_entity.type
_entity.pdbx_description
1 polymer ?
#
loop_
_entity_poly.entity_id
_entity_poly.type
_entity_poly.pdbx_seq_one_letter_code
_entity_poly.pdbx_strand_id
1 'polypeptide(L)'
;THDPALSVEEREAYSEWAGKLGFATLHRLWQLLLKGHGEVQTAAMPIEAAEMALLRVVHASQLPDPGELARKLASGELNAAPAPAAPAPAAETQAAMLELPTTVDAMHAFLAPKALLALRFHDHARVVKLDGTELVIAETDKLKPEFYTELAATLKELTGERWTVSTVPQGGEPSLRERQLAEADAARNAILESPLVKAALQAFPEAELIDYSAPEPRSLAS
;
A
#
# COMPACT_ATOMS: atom_id res chain seq x y z
N THR A 1 16.21 -19.45 -29.02
CA THR A 1 16.80 -18.14 -29.36
C THR A 1 18.27 -18.21 -28.97
N HIS A 2 19.19 -18.24 -29.93
CA HIS A 2 20.63 -18.39 -29.66
C HIS A 2 21.21 -17.05 -29.20
N ASP A 3 21.56 -16.93 -27.93
CA ASP A 3 22.33 -15.79 -27.42
C ASP A 3 23.84 -16.10 -27.56
N PRO A 4 24.57 -15.39 -28.42
CA PRO A 4 26.00 -15.60 -28.64
C PRO A 4 26.89 -15.12 -27.47
N ALA A 5 26.33 -14.44 -26.46
CA ALA A 5 27.08 -13.96 -25.30
C ALA A 5 27.30 -15.03 -24.21
N LEU A 6 26.54 -16.14 -24.24
CA LEU A 6 26.63 -17.21 -23.25
C LEU A 6 27.68 -18.25 -23.64
N SER A 7 28.47 -18.74 -22.69
CA SER A 7 29.36 -19.89 -22.89
C SER A 7 28.58 -21.20 -23.08
N VAL A 8 29.26 -22.26 -23.56
CA VAL A 8 28.63 -23.60 -23.70
C VAL A 8 28.22 -24.16 -22.34
N GLU A 9 29.08 -23.97 -21.34
CA GLU A 9 28.87 -24.44 -19.96
C GLU A 9 27.65 -23.76 -19.30
N GLU A 10 27.50 -22.44 -19.46
CA GLU A 10 26.32 -21.71 -18.94
C GLU A 10 25.02 -22.16 -19.60
N ARG A 11 25.04 -22.50 -20.90
CA ARG A 11 23.86 -23.00 -21.61
C ARG A 11 23.44 -24.38 -21.12
N GLU A 12 24.40 -25.27 -20.89
CA GLU A 12 24.13 -26.61 -20.36
C GLU A 12 23.55 -26.50 -18.94
N ALA A 13 24.13 -25.64 -18.10
CA ALA A 13 23.60 -25.35 -16.76
C ALA A 13 22.16 -24.82 -16.80
N TYR A 14 21.84 -23.86 -17.68
CA TYR A 14 20.47 -23.34 -17.83
C TYR A 14 19.50 -24.40 -18.31
N SER A 15 19.89 -25.26 -19.24
CA SER A 15 19.05 -26.35 -19.72
C SER A 15 18.78 -27.38 -18.61
N GLU A 16 19.78 -27.69 -17.79
CA GLU A 16 19.62 -28.58 -16.65
C GLU A 16 18.70 -27.97 -15.58
N TRP A 17 18.87 -26.68 -15.24
CA TRP A 17 18.01 -26.00 -14.28
C TRP A 17 16.58 -25.88 -14.78
N ALA A 18 16.38 -25.52 -16.05
CA ALA A 18 15.06 -25.45 -16.66
C ALA A 18 14.34 -26.81 -16.63
N GLY A 19 15.06 -27.92 -16.85
CA GLY A 19 14.50 -29.27 -16.74
C GLY A 19 14.03 -29.66 -15.33
N LYS A 20 14.57 -29.00 -14.29
CA LYS A 20 14.19 -29.22 -12.88
C LYS A 20 13.04 -28.32 -12.41
N LEU A 21 12.76 -27.21 -13.10
CA LEU A 21 11.66 -26.32 -12.74
C LEU A 21 10.32 -26.84 -13.30
N GLY A 22 9.48 -27.36 -12.40
CA GLY A 22 8.09 -27.68 -12.72
C GLY A 22 7.21 -26.45 -12.94
N PHE A 23 6.09 -26.63 -13.64
CA PHE A 23 5.12 -25.57 -13.91
C PHE A 23 4.59 -24.89 -12.64
N ALA A 24 4.36 -25.67 -11.57
CA ALA A 24 3.91 -25.15 -10.27
C ALA A 24 4.95 -24.19 -9.64
N THR A 25 6.23 -24.56 -9.67
CA THR A 25 7.35 -23.74 -9.18
C THR A 25 7.50 -22.45 -9.97
N LEU A 26 7.40 -22.53 -11.30
CA LEU A 26 7.43 -21.37 -12.20
C LEU A 26 6.28 -20.41 -11.92
N HIS A 27 5.06 -20.93 -11.80
CA HIS A 27 3.88 -20.11 -11.50
C HIS A 27 4.00 -19.45 -10.13
N ARG A 28 4.49 -20.16 -9.11
CA ARG A 28 4.74 -19.61 -7.77
C ARG A 28 5.79 -18.50 -7.80
N LEU A 29 6.92 -18.74 -8.48
CA LEU A 29 7.98 -17.75 -8.66
C LEU A 29 7.43 -16.49 -9.32
N TRP A 30 6.66 -16.65 -10.40
CA TRP A 30 6.02 -15.54 -11.10
C TRP A 30 5.07 -14.74 -10.20
N GLN A 31 4.20 -15.39 -9.44
CA GLN A 31 3.28 -14.71 -8.51
C GLN A 31 4.04 -13.95 -7.40
N LEU A 32 5.08 -14.56 -6.82
CA LEU A 32 5.90 -13.91 -5.79
C LEU A 32 6.63 -12.69 -6.35
N LEU A 33 7.14 -12.78 -7.57
CA LEU A 33 7.81 -11.67 -8.25
C LEU A 33 6.85 -10.54 -8.62
N LEU A 34 5.64 -10.86 -9.11
CA LEU A 34 4.61 -9.84 -9.38
C LEU A 34 4.21 -9.09 -8.11
N LYS A 35 4.02 -9.82 -7.00
CA LYS A 35 3.71 -9.21 -5.72
C LYS A 35 4.87 -8.33 -5.24
N GLY A 36 6.09 -8.85 -5.27
CA GLY A 36 7.30 -8.09 -4.91
C GLY A 36 7.47 -6.84 -5.77
N HIS A 37 7.17 -6.92 -7.08
CA HIS A 37 7.22 -5.76 -7.97
C HIS A 37 6.22 -4.67 -7.57
N GLY A 38 4.99 -5.03 -7.22
CA GLY A 38 3.99 -4.07 -6.73
C GLY A 38 4.41 -3.39 -5.42
N GLU A 39 5.04 -4.14 -4.51
CA GLU A 39 5.59 -3.57 -3.27
C GLU A 39 6.77 -2.63 -3.53
N VAL A 40 7.67 -2.99 -4.46
CA VAL A 40 8.79 -2.12 -4.86
C VAL A 40 8.30 -0.82 -5.50
N GLN A 41 7.22 -0.86 -6.28
CA GLN A 41 6.64 0.34 -6.89
C GLN A 41 6.05 1.33 -5.88
N THR A 42 5.62 0.84 -4.71
CA THR A 42 4.87 1.64 -3.73
C THR A 42 5.67 1.94 -2.46
N ALA A 43 6.76 1.21 -2.20
CA ALA A 43 7.60 1.37 -1.02
C ALA A 43 8.36 2.69 -1.01
N ALA A 44 8.44 3.32 0.17
CA ALA A 44 9.28 4.50 0.41
C ALA A 44 10.78 4.20 0.18
N MET A 45 11.20 2.95 0.41
CA MET A 45 12.54 2.44 0.15
C MET A 45 12.49 1.24 -0.81
N PRO A 46 12.56 1.46 -2.14
CA PRO A 46 12.38 0.41 -3.14
C PRO A 46 13.43 -0.71 -3.08
N ILE A 47 14.67 -0.40 -2.68
CA ILE A 47 15.75 -1.38 -2.55
C ILE A 47 15.46 -2.37 -1.42
N GLU A 48 15.05 -1.90 -0.25
CA GLU A 48 14.74 -2.77 0.90
C GLU A 48 13.52 -3.66 0.60
N ALA A 49 12.51 -3.10 -0.09
CA ALA A 49 11.35 -3.88 -0.54
C ALA A 49 11.76 -4.98 -1.53
N ALA A 50 12.70 -4.69 -2.43
CA ALA A 50 13.23 -5.68 -3.36
C ALA A 50 14.02 -6.78 -2.63
N GLU A 51 14.85 -6.43 -1.66
CA GLU A 51 15.57 -7.39 -0.80
C GLU A 51 14.60 -8.30 -0.04
N MET A 52 13.56 -7.71 0.55
CA MET A 52 12.52 -8.47 1.26
C MET A 52 11.72 -9.39 0.33
N ALA A 53 11.49 -8.99 -0.92
CA ALA A 53 10.86 -9.84 -1.92
C ALA A 53 11.76 -11.02 -2.32
N LEU A 54 13.06 -10.80 -2.48
CA LEU A 54 14.04 -11.85 -2.77
C LEU A 54 14.16 -12.85 -1.61
N LEU A 55 14.20 -12.37 -0.37
CA LEU A 55 14.20 -13.23 0.83
C LEU A 55 12.95 -14.14 0.88
N ARG A 56 11.78 -13.60 0.52
CA ARG A 56 10.54 -14.38 0.43
C ARG A 56 10.59 -15.45 -0.65
N VAL A 57 11.18 -15.16 -1.81
CA VAL A 57 11.37 -16.16 -2.89
C VAL A 57 12.30 -17.28 -2.42
N VAL A 58 13.40 -16.95 -1.76
CA VAL A 58 14.34 -17.94 -1.20
C VAL A 58 13.64 -18.80 -0.15
N HIS A 59 12.90 -18.21 0.77
CA HIS A 59 12.16 -18.96 1.78
C HIS A 59 11.08 -19.87 1.18
N ALA A 60 10.34 -19.38 0.18
CA ALA A 60 9.32 -20.15 -0.52
C ALA A 60 9.88 -21.39 -1.24
N SER A 61 11.18 -21.43 -1.56
CA SER A 61 11.81 -22.62 -2.14
C SER A 61 11.79 -23.84 -1.21
N GLN A 62 11.69 -23.62 0.10
CA GLN A 62 11.70 -24.65 1.14
C GLN A 62 10.30 -25.10 1.55
N LEU A 63 9.25 -24.42 1.06
CA LEU A 63 7.86 -24.70 1.42
C LEU A 63 7.22 -25.70 0.44
N PRO A 64 6.32 -26.58 0.93
CA PRO A 64 5.58 -27.51 0.09
C PRO A 64 4.68 -26.75 -0.89
N ASP A 65 4.41 -27.35 -2.04
CA ASP A 65 3.63 -26.69 -3.08
C ASP A 65 2.20 -26.38 -2.59
N PRO A 66 1.59 -25.26 -3.03
CA PRO A 66 0.23 -24.87 -2.62
C PRO A 66 -0.83 -25.94 -2.91
N GLY A 67 -0.65 -26.74 -3.97
CA GLY A 67 -1.52 -27.87 -4.28
C GLY A 67 -1.37 -29.04 -3.32
N GLU A 68 -0.17 -29.27 -2.80
CA GLU A 68 0.06 -30.25 -1.72
C GLU A 68 -0.45 -29.72 -0.39
N LEU A 69 -0.24 -28.45 -0.08
CA LEU A 69 -0.83 -27.76 1.08
C LEU A 69 -2.36 -27.84 1.06
N ALA A 70 -3.00 -27.56 -0.08
CA ALA A 70 -4.45 -27.66 -0.24
C ALA A 70 -4.95 -29.09 -0.06
N ARG A 71 -4.21 -30.10 -0.55
CA ARG A 71 -4.54 -31.51 -0.30
C ARG A 71 -4.35 -31.89 1.16
N LYS A 72 -3.30 -31.42 1.83
CA LYS A 72 -3.00 -31.67 3.24
C LYS A 72 -3.99 -30.95 4.19
N LEU A 73 -4.51 -29.81 3.78
CA LEU A 73 -5.60 -29.11 4.45
C LEU A 73 -6.94 -29.84 4.24
N ALA A 74 -7.21 -30.30 3.02
CA ALA A 74 -8.41 -31.08 2.70
C ALA A 74 -8.39 -32.49 3.35
N SER A 75 -7.22 -33.10 3.55
CA SER A 75 -7.04 -34.37 4.25
C SER A 75 -7.04 -34.24 5.78
N GLY A 76 -7.05 -33.00 6.31
CA GLY A 76 -7.04 -32.73 7.75
C GLY A 76 -5.71 -33.01 8.44
N GLU A 77 -4.62 -33.24 7.70
CA GLU A 77 -3.27 -33.48 8.27
C GLU A 77 -2.63 -32.21 8.85
N LEU A 78 -3.10 -31.03 8.44
CA LEU A 78 -2.66 -29.75 8.99
C LEU A 78 -3.73 -29.19 9.92
N ASN A 79 -3.81 -29.74 11.13
CA ASN A 79 -4.58 -29.11 12.20
C ASN A 79 -3.79 -27.87 12.67
N ALA A 80 -4.14 -26.70 12.12
CA ALA A 80 -3.52 -25.44 12.52
C ALA A 80 -3.87 -25.19 14.00
N ALA A 81 -2.88 -25.33 14.88
CA ALA A 81 -3.00 -24.82 16.24
C ALA A 81 -3.23 -23.30 16.18
N PRO A 82 -4.12 -22.72 17.00
CA PRO A 82 -4.30 -21.28 17.03
C PRO A 82 -2.99 -20.64 17.50
N ALA A 83 -2.36 -19.87 16.61
CA ALA A 83 -1.18 -19.09 16.95
C ALA A 83 -1.57 -18.01 18.00
N PRO A 84 -0.70 -17.71 18.97
CA PRO A 84 -0.92 -16.57 19.87
C PRO A 84 -0.94 -15.29 19.05
N ALA A 85 -1.98 -14.48 19.26
CA ALA A 85 -2.15 -13.19 18.61
C ALA A 85 -0.99 -12.26 18.96
N ALA A 86 -0.07 -12.08 18.02
CA ALA A 86 0.76 -10.87 17.97
C ALA A 86 -0.16 -9.68 17.63
N PRO A 87 0.11 -8.47 18.16
CA PRO A 87 -0.65 -7.29 17.76
C PRO A 87 -0.39 -7.05 16.27
N ALA A 88 -1.39 -7.32 15.45
CA ALA A 88 -1.35 -7.01 14.04
C ALA A 88 -1.33 -5.48 13.87
N PRO A 89 -0.44 -4.89 13.06
CA PRO A 89 -0.74 -3.61 12.45
C PRO A 89 -2.02 -3.82 11.62
N ALA A 90 -2.98 -2.92 11.80
CA ALA A 90 -4.33 -3.00 11.24
C ALA A 90 -4.29 -3.30 9.73
N ALA A 91 -4.43 -4.58 9.39
CA ALA A 91 -4.75 -5.05 8.06
C ALA A 91 -6.28 -5.11 7.96
N GLU A 92 -6.90 -3.93 7.86
CA GLU A 92 -8.28 -3.83 7.40
C GLU A 92 -8.30 -4.02 5.87
N THR A 93 -8.09 -5.25 5.40
CA THR A 93 -8.44 -5.60 4.02
C THR A 93 -8.81 -7.08 3.93
N GLN A 94 -9.78 -7.49 4.74
CA GLN A 94 -10.54 -8.71 4.47
C GLN A 94 -11.93 -8.66 5.08
N ALA A 95 -12.78 -7.79 4.51
CA ALA A 95 -14.23 -7.97 4.34
C ALA A 95 -14.85 -6.62 4.01
N ALA A 96 -14.93 -6.30 2.72
CA ALA A 96 -16.04 -5.49 2.25
C ALA A 96 -16.79 -6.38 1.25
N MET A 97 -17.78 -7.10 1.78
CA MET A 97 -19.04 -7.29 1.05
C MET A 97 -19.42 -5.94 0.45
N LEU A 98 -20.02 -5.88 -0.75
CA LEU A 98 -20.39 -4.64 -1.45
C LEU A 98 -21.24 -3.69 -0.57
N GLU A 99 -20.58 -2.96 0.32
CA GLU A 99 -21.11 -1.89 1.13
C GLU A 99 -20.58 -0.60 0.51
N LEU A 100 -21.50 0.36 0.33
CA LEU A 100 -21.18 1.66 -0.22
C LEU A 100 -20.07 2.30 0.63
N PRO A 101 -19.08 2.98 0.02
CA PRO A 101 -18.04 3.64 0.77
C PRO A 101 -18.65 4.70 1.70
N THR A 102 -18.52 4.48 3.00
CA THR A 102 -19.01 5.40 4.05
C THR A 102 -17.94 6.39 4.52
N THR A 103 -16.68 6.20 4.11
CA THR A 103 -15.53 7.02 4.49
C THR A 103 -14.81 7.56 3.26
N VAL A 104 -14.14 8.72 3.40
CA VAL A 104 -13.36 9.35 2.32
C VAL A 104 -12.21 8.44 1.85
N ASP A 105 -11.55 7.75 2.77
CA ASP A 105 -10.50 6.77 2.45
C ASP A 105 -11.04 5.57 1.66
N ALA A 106 -12.21 5.06 2.06
CA ALA A 106 -12.92 4.01 1.32
C ALA A 106 -13.33 4.48 -0.08
N MET A 107 -13.78 5.73 -0.21
CA MET A 107 -14.09 6.35 -1.51
C MET A 107 -12.85 6.42 -2.41
N HIS A 108 -11.71 6.87 -1.88
CA HIS A 108 -10.45 6.90 -2.61
C HIS A 108 -10.01 5.50 -3.06
N ALA A 109 -10.12 4.50 -2.18
CA ALA A 109 -9.82 3.10 -2.51
C ALA A 109 -10.74 2.54 -3.60
N PHE A 110 -12.03 2.89 -3.57
CA PHE A 110 -12.96 2.54 -4.65
C PHE A 110 -12.55 3.11 -6.00
N LEU A 111 -11.97 4.31 -6.04
CA LEU A 111 -11.52 4.97 -7.26
C LEU A 111 -10.17 4.43 -7.80
N ALA A 112 -9.49 3.53 -7.08
CA ALA A 112 -8.19 2.97 -7.47
C ALA A 112 -8.10 2.44 -8.91
N PRO A 113 -9.15 1.84 -9.52
CA PRO A 113 -9.11 1.41 -10.92
C PRO A 113 -8.88 2.57 -11.92
N LYS A 114 -9.20 3.81 -11.55
CA LYS A 114 -8.97 5.02 -12.35
C LYS A 114 -7.96 5.93 -11.65
N ALA A 115 -6.67 5.58 -11.76
CA ALA A 115 -5.57 6.24 -11.07
C ALA A 115 -5.55 7.79 -11.17
N LEU A 116 -5.83 8.36 -12.34
CA LEU A 116 -5.88 9.83 -12.51
C LEU A 116 -7.04 10.48 -11.75
N LEU A 117 -8.19 9.80 -11.67
CA LEU A 117 -9.36 10.28 -10.97
C LEU A 117 -9.17 10.15 -9.45
N ALA A 118 -8.62 9.02 -9.00
CA ALA A 118 -8.25 8.80 -7.61
C ALA A 118 -7.23 9.84 -7.11
N LEU A 119 -6.18 10.13 -7.91
CA LEU A 119 -5.18 11.13 -7.57
C LEU A 119 -5.79 12.53 -7.42
N ARG A 120 -6.62 12.96 -8.38
CA ARG A 120 -7.31 14.26 -8.31
C ARG A 120 -8.24 14.36 -7.11
N PHE A 121 -8.94 13.28 -6.81
CA PHE A 121 -9.80 13.19 -5.63
C PHE A 121 -8.96 13.29 -4.34
N HIS A 122 -7.86 12.54 -4.24
CA HIS A 122 -6.95 12.57 -3.10
C HIS A 122 -6.34 13.96 -2.85
N ASP A 123 -5.88 14.60 -3.92
CA ASP A 123 -5.15 15.87 -3.84
C ASP A 123 -6.06 17.07 -3.56
N HIS A 124 -7.29 17.06 -4.09
CA HIS A 124 -8.13 18.26 -4.18
C HIS A 124 -9.56 18.09 -3.69
N ALA A 125 -10.07 16.87 -3.48
CA ALA A 125 -11.44 16.71 -2.99
C ALA A 125 -11.49 16.96 -1.48
N ARG A 126 -12.24 18.00 -1.11
CA ARG A 126 -12.66 18.26 0.26
C ARG A 126 -14.10 17.80 0.40
N VAL A 127 -14.29 16.65 1.03
CA VAL A 127 -15.62 16.04 1.19
C VAL A 127 -16.35 16.75 2.33
N VAL A 128 -17.53 17.30 2.04
CA VAL A 128 -18.39 17.98 3.01
C VAL A 128 -19.40 17.05 3.62
N LYS A 129 -19.93 16.13 2.81
CA LYS A 129 -20.90 15.12 3.24
C LYS A 129 -20.79 13.90 2.35
N LEU A 130 -20.84 12.73 2.96
CA LEU A 130 -20.91 11.43 2.30
C LEU A 130 -22.04 10.65 2.97
N ASP A 131 -23.17 10.51 2.27
CA ASP A 131 -24.40 9.92 2.80
C ASP A 131 -24.96 8.94 1.77
N GLY A 132 -24.53 7.68 1.89
CA GLY A 132 -24.87 6.62 0.95
C GLY A 132 -24.39 6.93 -0.47
N THR A 133 -25.31 7.40 -1.32
CA THR A 133 -25.07 7.76 -2.74
C THR A 133 -25.02 9.27 -2.99
N GLU A 134 -25.16 10.08 -1.94
CA GLU A 134 -24.98 11.53 -2.00
C GLU A 134 -23.54 11.87 -1.57
N LEU A 135 -22.80 12.50 -2.48
CA LEU A 135 -21.44 12.99 -2.23
C LEU A 135 -21.41 14.49 -2.48
N VAL A 136 -21.14 15.26 -1.42
CA VAL A 136 -21.00 16.72 -1.49
C VAL A 136 -19.52 17.08 -1.37
N ILE A 137 -18.97 17.71 -2.40
CA ILE A 137 -17.56 18.14 -2.44
C ILE A 137 -17.51 19.66 -2.45
N ALA A 138 -16.55 20.26 -1.73
CA ALA A 138 -16.35 21.70 -1.82
C ALA A 138 -15.76 22.09 -3.17
N GLU A 139 -16.27 23.19 -3.75
CA GLU A 139 -15.74 23.75 -4.98
C GLU A 139 -14.29 24.17 -4.77
N THR A 140 -13.46 23.88 -5.78
CA THR A 140 -12.05 24.24 -5.77
C THR A 140 -11.64 24.56 -7.20
N ASP A 141 -10.91 25.64 -7.40
CA ASP A 141 -10.45 26.10 -8.73
C ASP A 141 -9.58 25.07 -9.47
N LYS A 142 -9.08 24.06 -8.74
CA LYS A 142 -8.29 22.95 -9.27
C LYS A 142 -9.14 21.83 -9.88
N LEU A 143 -10.42 21.72 -9.51
CA LEU A 143 -11.33 20.68 -9.98
C LEU A 143 -12.24 21.24 -11.07
N LYS A 144 -12.07 20.73 -12.30
CA LYS A 144 -12.90 21.13 -13.43
C LYS A 144 -14.31 20.52 -13.34
N PRO A 145 -15.34 21.13 -13.95
CA PRO A 145 -16.71 20.59 -13.94
C PRO A 145 -16.83 19.15 -14.48
N GLU A 146 -15.96 18.76 -15.42
CA GLU A 146 -15.96 17.40 -15.99
C GLU A 146 -15.60 16.33 -14.95
N PHE A 147 -14.81 16.69 -13.94
CA PHE A 147 -14.41 15.77 -12.87
C PHE A 147 -15.62 15.24 -12.10
N TYR A 148 -16.58 16.09 -11.74
CA TYR A 148 -17.76 15.68 -10.97
C TYR A 148 -18.65 14.71 -11.77
N THR A 149 -18.75 14.94 -13.09
CA THR A 149 -19.50 14.07 -14.00
C THR A 149 -18.80 12.72 -14.18
N GLU A 150 -17.48 12.74 -14.35
CA GLU A 150 -16.65 11.52 -14.43
C GLU A 150 -16.66 10.73 -13.13
N LEU A 151 -16.67 11.41 -11.99
CA LEU A 151 -16.77 10.81 -10.67
C LEU A 151 -18.12 10.11 -10.47
N ALA A 152 -19.23 10.78 -10.75
CA ALA A 152 -20.57 10.18 -10.67
C ALA A 152 -20.72 8.96 -11.60
N ALA A 153 -20.17 9.04 -12.81
CA ALA A 153 -20.20 7.93 -13.77
C ALA A 153 -19.37 6.73 -13.30
N THR A 154 -18.17 6.99 -12.76
CA THR A 154 -17.28 5.96 -12.22
C THR A 154 -17.86 5.31 -10.98
N LEU A 155 -18.48 6.09 -10.08
CA LEU A 155 -19.15 5.54 -8.91
C LEU A 155 -20.35 4.68 -9.28
N LYS A 156 -21.13 5.08 -10.29
CA LYS A 156 -22.21 4.24 -10.84
C LYS A 156 -21.69 2.94 -11.45
N GLU A 157 -20.60 3.01 -12.20
CA GLU A 157 -19.95 1.83 -12.82
C GLU A 157 -19.48 0.83 -11.76
N LEU A 158 -18.90 1.32 -10.66
CA LEU A 158 -18.30 0.48 -9.62
C LEU A 158 -19.31 -0.02 -8.56
N THR A 159 -20.29 0.80 -8.19
CA THR A 159 -21.27 0.46 -7.14
C THR A 159 -22.59 -0.08 -7.69
N GLY A 160 -22.88 0.13 -8.99
CA GLY A 160 -24.16 -0.20 -9.60
C GLY A 160 -25.30 0.76 -9.26
N GLU A 161 -25.10 1.72 -8.34
CA GLU A 161 -26.12 2.67 -7.90
C GLU A 161 -25.99 4.05 -8.56
N ARG A 162 -27.06 4.86 -8.51
CA ARG A 162 -27.05 6.21 -9.07
C ARG A 162 -26.54 7.21 -8.04
N TRP A 163 -25.31 7.67 -8.22
CA TRP A 163 -24.68 8.67 -7.35
C TRP A 163 -25.09 10.10 -7.72
N THR A 164 -25.32 10.92 -6.70
CA THR A 164 -25.55 12.37 -6.82
C THR A 164 -24.34 13.08 -6.25
N VAL A 165 -23.51 13.64 -7.14
CA VAL A 165 -22.34 14.44 -6.76
C VAL A 165 -22.73 15.91 -6.87
N SER A 166 -22.74 16.62 -5.74
CA SER A 166 -23.05 18.06 -5.68
C SER A 166 -21.87 18.85 -5.14
N THR A 167 -21.86 20.15 -5.44
CA THR A 167 -20.78 21.05 -5.04
C THR A 167 -21.29 22.12 -4.08
N VAL A 168 -20.45 22.51 -3.12
CA VAL A 168 -20.72 23.63 -2.20
C VAL A 168 -19.56 24.61 -2.20
N PRO A 169 -19.80 25.93 -2.10
CA PRO A 169 -18.77 26.94 -2.31
C PRO A 169 -17.67 26.95 -1.24
N GLN A 170 -17.97 26.55 0.00
CA GLN A 170 -16.98 26.44 1.08
C GLN A 170 -17.39 25.36 2.09
N GLY A 171 -16.39 24.69 2.68
CA GLY A 171 -16.58 23.67 3.71
C GLY A 171 -15.79 22.39 3.41
N GLY A 172 -16.01 21.37 4.24
CA GLY A 172 -15.43 20.04 4.05
C GLY A 172 -14.20 19.76 4.88
N GLU A 173 -13.98 18.47 5.12
CA GLU A 173 -12.76 18.01 5.73
C GLU A 173 -11.56 18.34 4.83
N PRO A 174 -10.40 18.70 5.41
CA PRO A 174 -9.17 18.88 4.65
C PRO A 174 -8.92 17.65 3.78
N SER A 175 -8.41 17.89 2.57
CA SER A 175 -8.14 16.80 1.63
C SER A 175 -7.17 15.80 2.26
N LEU A 176 -7.16 14.56 1.77
CA LEU A 176 -6.25 13.53 2.29
C LEU A 176 -4.79 13.99 2.25
N ARG A 177 -4.40 14.71 1.20
CA ARG A 177 -3.07 15.32 1.08
C ARG A 177 -2.82 16.41 2.14
N GLU A 178 -3.79 17.27 2.41
CA GLU A 178 -3.68 18.33 3.43
C GLU A 178 -3.56 17.73 4.84
N ARG A 179 -4.30 16.65 5.13
CA ARG A 179 -4.18 15.91 6.39
C ARG A 179 -2.78 15.29 6.55
N GLN A 180 -2.28 14.61 5.52
CA GLN A 180 -0.95 14.00 5.55
C GLN A 180 0.16 15.05 5.75
N LEU A 181 0.05 16.20 5.08
CA LEU A 181 1.01 17.28 5.23
C LEU A 181 0.98 17.85 6.65
N ALA A 182 -0.21 18.08 7.20
CA ALA A 182 -0.37 18.59 8.57
C ALA A 182 0.15 17.60 9.63
N GLU A 183 -0.05 16.29 9.42
CA GLU A 183 0.46 15.25 10.31
C GLU A 183 1.99 15.17 10.25
N ALA A 184 2.58 15.28 9.06
CA ALA A 184 4.04 15.33 8.87
C ALA A 184 4.64 16.58 9.54
N ASP A 185 4.02 17.75 9.39
CA ASP A 185 4.45 18.99 10.03
C ASP A 185 4.34 18.90 11.57
N ALA A 186 3.26 18.29 12.08
CA ALA A 186 3.08 18.06 13.51
C ALA A 186 4.14 17.12 14.09
N ALA A 187 4.44 16.01 13.38
CA ALA A 187 5.50 15.09 13.77
C ALA A 187 6.87 15.78 13.81
N ARG A 188 7.17 16.61 12.80
CA ARG A 188 8.41 17.40 12.76
C ARG A 188 8.51 18.37 13.93
N ASN A 189 7.44 19.10 14.22
CA ASN A 189 7.42 20.05 15.34
C ASN A 189 7.59 19.34 16.68
N ALA A 190 6.97 18.18 16.89
CA ALA A 190 7.14 17.40 18.11
C ALA A 190 8.60 16.97 18.35
N ILE A 191 9.33 16.60 17.29
CA ILE A 191 10.75 16.25 17.38
C ILE A 191 11.59 17.48 17.72
N LEU A 192 11.36 18.61 17.05
CA LEU A 192 12.05 19.88 17.34
C LEU A 192 11.78 20.37 18.77
N GLU A 193 10.60 20.10 19.30
CA GLU A 193 10.22 20.51 20.65
C GLU A 193 10.77 19.61 21.75
N SER A 194 11.33 18.44 21.41
CA SER A 194 11.91 17.50 22.35
C SER A 194 13.01 18.14 23.20
N PRO A 195 13.01 17.92 24.54
CA PRO A 195 14.03 18.46 25.45
C PRO A 195 15.46 18.11 25.04
N LEU A 196 15.68 16.94 24.43
CA LEU A 196 16.99 16.50 23.96
C LEU A 196 17.47 17.28 22.73
N VAL A 197 16.55 17.52 21.77
CA VAL A 197 16.85 18.26 20.53
C VAL A 197 17.06 19.75 20.82
N LYS A 198 16.24 20.33 21.70
CA LYS A 198 16.45 21.71 22.19
C LYS A 198 17.78 21.87 22.90
N ALA A 199 18.18 20.92 23.76
CA ALA A 199 19.47 20.97 24.44
C ALA A 199 20.64 20.81 23.45
N ALA A 200 20.51 19.96 22.44
CA ALA A 200 21.52 19.78 21.39
C ALA A 200 21.68 21.03 20.51
N LEU A 201 20.58 21.64 20.06
CA LEU A 201 20.61 22.88 19.26
C LEU A 201 21.15 24.08 20.05
N GLN A 202 20.89 24.15 21.36
CA GLN A 202 21.49 25.17 22.23
C GLN A 202 22.99 24.97 22.42
N ALA A 203 23.46 23.72 22.48
CA ALA A 203 24.88 23.39 22.59
C ALA A 203 25.63 23.56 21.25
N PHE A 204 24.94 23.42 20.12
CA PHE A 204 25.50 23.48 18.77
C PHE A 204 24.63 24.34 17.83
N PRO A 205 24.81 25.68 17.84
CA PRO A 205 23.96 26.61 17.09
C PRO A 205 24.06 26.50 15.55
N GLU A 206 25.12 25.87 15.03
CA GLU A 206 25.29 25.60 13.59
C GLU A 206 24.78 24.21 13.17
N ALA A 207 24.16 23.44 14.08
CA ALA A 207 23.65 22.11 13.76
C ALA A 207 22.34 22.18 12.96
N GLU A 208 22.31 21.49 11.82
CA GLU A 208 21.14 21.34 10.98
C GLU A 208 20.58 19.92 11.10
N LEU A 209 19.25 19.78 11.20
CA LEU A 209 18.60 18.47 11.31
C LEU A 209 18.39 17.89 9.91
N ILE A 210 19.32 17.02 9.47
CA ILE A 210 19.37 16.47 8.09
C ILE A 210 18.37 15.33 7.89
N ASP A 211 18.11 14.52 8.92
CA ASP A 211 17.23 13.35 8.84
C ASP A 211 16.46 13.15 10.16
N TYR A 212 15.20 12.72 10.07
CA TYR A 212 14.32 12.49 11.22
C TYR A 212 13.79 11.05 11.19
N SER A 213 14.40 10.19 11.99
CA SER A 213 13.81 8.89 12.33
C SER A 213 13.04 9.03 13.65
N ALA A 214 11.82 8.50 13.70
CA ALA A 214 11.07 8.42 14.94
C ALA A 214 11.91 7.69 16.00
N PRO A 215 11.99 8.17 17.25
CA PRO A 215 12.75 7.49 18.27
C PRO A 215 12.19 6.08 18.46
N GLU A 216 13.02 5.07 18.16
CA GLU A 216 12.76 3.68 18.52
C GLU A 216 12.32 3.63 19.99
N PRO A 217 11.18 3.00 20.31
CA PRO A 217 10.75 2.88 21.69
C PRO A 217 11.75 1.99 22.43
N ARG A 218 12.69 2.62 23.16
CA ARG A 218 13.55 1.89 24.10
C ARG A 218 12.65 1.29 25.16
N SER A 219 12.47 -0.02 25.09
CA SER A 219 11.94 -0.84 26.17
C SER A 219 12.87 -0.70 27.38
N LEU A 220 12.53 0.20 28.28
CA LEU A 220 13.07 0.20 29.64
C LEU A 220 12.24 -0.81 30.45
N ALA A 221 12.74 -2.04 30.53
CA ALA A 221 12.42 -3.01 31.57
C ALA A 221 13.76 -3.69 31.91
N SER A 222 14.46 -3.18 32.94
CA SER A 222 14.45 -3.69 34.32
C SER A 222 15.12 -5.05 34.45
#